data_AF-X0TPL2-F1
#
_entry.id   AF-X0TPL2-F1
#
_cell.length_a   1.000
_cell.length_b   1.000
_cell.length_c   1.000
_cell.angle_alpha   90.00
_cell.angle_beta   90.00
_cell.angle_gamma   90.00
#
_symmetry.space_group_name_H-M   'P 1'
#
loop_
_entity.id
_entity.type
_entity.pdbx_description
1 polymer ?
#
loop_
_entity_poly.entity_id
_entity_poly.type
_entity_poly.pdbx_seq_one_letter_code
_entity_poly.pdbx_strand_id
1 'polypeptide(L)' 'ILDSELDPAHGELYEIFVPDLPEPAIYLKAACPRNGDIFEGVPEHIKTVKEAQAWRVGIPVDEFVYPERRT' A
#
# COMPACT_ATOMS: atom_id res chain seq x y z
N ILE A 1 8.38 -1.94 9.02
CA ILE A 1 8.28 -1.77 7.55
C ILE A 1 8.51 -3.15 6.95
N LEU A 2 7.58 -3.64 6.15
CA LEU A 2 7.64 -4.96 5.51
C LEU A 2 8.20 -4.90 4.09
N ASP A 3 7.87 -3.84 3.34
CA ASP A 3 8.35 -3.61 1.98
C ASP A 3 8.36 -2.09 1.71
N SER A 4 9.23 -1.63 0.82
CA SER A 4 9.30 -0.21 0.44
C SER A 4 9.83 0.00 -0.96
N GLU A 5 9.29 1.02 -1.62
CA GLU A 5 9.69 1.46 -2.95
C GLU A 5 10.37 2.84 -2.88
N LEU A 6 11.28 3.12 -3.82
CA LEU A 6 12.00 4.41 -3.84
C LEU A 6 11.09 5.60 -4.16
N ASP A 7 10.03 5.38 -4.95
CA ASP A 7 9.04 6.41 -5.26
C ASP A 7 8.01 6.48 -4.13
N PRO A 8 7.88 7.63 -3.41
CA PRO A 8 6.88 7.80 -2.36
C PRO A 8 5.44 7.57 -2.83
N ALA A 9 5.14 7.76 -4.13
CA ALA A 9 3.81 7.50 -4.70
C ALA A 9 3.50 5.99 -4.83
N HIS A 10 4.54 5.16 -4.92
CA HIS A 10 4.39 3.70 -4.81
C HIS A 10 4.19 3.32 -3.35
N GLY A 11 5.03 3.87 -2.47
CA GLY A 11 4.81 3.81 -1.03
C GLY A 11 5.55 2.69 -0.31
N GLU A 12 5.04 2.35 0.87
CA GLU A 12 5.68 1.50 1.86
C GLU A 12 4.61 0.64 2.56
N LEU A 13 4.94 -0.62 2.81
CA LEU A 13 4.13 -1.51 3.62
C LEU A 13 4.59 -1.50 5.08
N TYR A 14 3.62 -1.40 5.97
CA TYR A 14 3.80 -1.42 7.41
C TYR A 14 3.03 -2.59 8.00
N GLU A 15 3.69 -3.31 8.89
CA GLU A 15 2.99 -4.09 9.91
C GLU A 15 2.82 -3.17 11.12
N ILE A 16 1.59 -3.01 11.58
CA ILE A 16 1.27 -2.20 12.75
C ILE A 16 0.52 -3.03 13.78
N PHE A 17 0.86 -2.81 15.04
CA PHE A 17 0.06 -3.31 16.15
C PHE A 17 -1.04 -2.31 16.45
N VAL A 18 -2.30 -2.74 16.31
CA VAL A 18 -3.46 -1.93 16.71
C VAL A 18 -3.97 -2.48 18.05
N PRO A 19 -4.20 -1.63 19.06
CA PRO A 19 -4.81 -2.07 20.30
C PRO A 19 -6.10 -2.85 20.01
N ASP A 20 -6.30 -3.93 20.76
CA ASP A 20 -7.48 -4.80 20.67
C ASP A 20 -7.60 -5.66 19.39
N LEU A 21 -6.63 -5.60 18.47
CA LEU A 21 -6.51 -6.62 17.42
C LEU A 21 -5.67 -7.81 17.91
N PRO A 22 -6.11 -9.06 17.63
CA PRO A 22 -5.38 -10.25 18.05
C PRO A 22 -4.06 -10.42 17.29
N GLU A 23 -4.00 -9.96 16.04
CA GLU A 23 -2.84 -10.04 15.17
C GLU A 23 -2.47 -8.64 14.65
N PRO A 24 -1.19 -8.41 14.32
CA PRO A 24 -0.77 -7.19 13.64
C PRO A 24 -1.48 -7.01 12.30
N ALA A 25 -1.82 -5.76 11.96
CA ALA A 25 -2.47 -5.42 10.71
C ALA A 25 -1.45 -4.88 9.69
N ILE A 26 -1.69 -5.16 8.40
CA ILE A 26 -0.85 -4.66 7.32
C ILE A 26 -1.46 -3.39 6.73
N TYR A 27 -0.63 -2.35 6.55
CA TYR A 27 -1.04 -1.05 6.04
C TYR A 27 -0.14 -0.60 4.90
N LEU A 28 -0.74 -0.03 3.85
CA LEU A 28 -0.04 0.69 2.80
C LEU A 28 -0.01 2.18 3.12
N LYS A 29 1.20 2.75 3.19
CA LYS A 29 1.41 4.20 3.17
C LYS A 29 1.86 4.61 1.77
N ALA A 30 1.21 5.58 1.14
CA ALA A 30 1.66 6.11 -0.15
C ALA A 30 1.31 7.59 -0.31
N ALA A 31 2.14 8.34 -1.05
CA ALA A 31 1.87 9.74 -1.35
C ALA A 31 0.85 9.86 -2.49
N CYS A 32 -0.30 10.49 -2.22
CA CYS A 32 -1.30 10.81 -3.23
C CYS A 32 -1.32 12.33 -3.50
N PRO A 33 -1.09 12.81 -4.74
CA PRO A 33 -1.12 14.25 -5.06
C PRO A 33 -2.45 14.94 -4.73
N ARG A 34 -3.56 14.20 -4.73
CA ARG A 34 -4.91 14.73 -4.47
C ARG A 34 -5.29 14.73 -3.00
N ASN A 35 -4.85 13.71 -2.25
CA ASN A 35 -5.37 13.39 -0.92
C ASN A 35 -4.31 13.50 0.19
N GLY A 36 -3.05 13.82 -0.15
CA GLY A 36 -1.93 13.74 0.77
C GLY A 36 -1.44 12.30 0.95
N ASP A 37 -0.72 12.05 2.05
CA ASP A 37 -0.31 10.69 2.41
C ASP A 37 -1.55 9.87 2.79
N ILE A 38 -1.78 8.77 2.07
CA ILE A 38 -2.78 7.77 2.44
C ILE A 38 -2.15 6.75 3.39
N PHE A 39 -2.96 6.17 4.27
CA PHE A 39 -2.55 5.09 5.17
C PHE A 39 -3.71 4.11 5.33
N GLU A 40 -3.70 3.06 4.51
CA GLU A 40 -4.87 2.18 4.33
C GLU A 40 -4.53 0.73 4.69
N GLY A 41 -5.45 0.08 5.44
CA GLY A 41 -5.31 -1.33 5.78
C GLY A 41 -5.49 -2.21 4.56
N VAL A 42 -4.63 -3.22 4.41
CA VAL A 42 -4.66 -4.19 3.31
C VAL A 42 -4.72 -5.63 3.88
N PRO A 43 -5.24 -6.61 3.13
CA PRO A 43 -5.27 -8.00 3.56
C PRO A 43 -3.91 -8.55 4.01
N GLU A 44 -3.89 -9.38 5.04
CA GLU A 44 -2.68 -9.96 5.66
C GLU A 44 -1.80 -10.78 4.70
N HIS A 45 -2.36 -11.29 3.60
CA HIS A 45 -1.61 -12.08 2.63
C HIS A 45 -0.78 -11.24 1.65
N ILE A 46 -0.94 -9.92 1.65
CA ILE A 46 -0.19 -8.98 0.79
C ILE A 46 1.20 -8.75 1.37
N LYS A 47 2.22 -8.91 0.54
CA LYS A 47 3.63 -8.89 0.96
C LYS A 47 4.45 -7.81 0.27
N THR A 48 3.94 -7.25 -0.81
CA THR A 48 4.64 -6.23 -1.60
C THR A 48 3.80 -4.97 -1.79
N VAL A 49 4.47 -3.83 -1.94
CA VAL A 49 3.84 -2.55 -2.25
C VAL A 49 3.02 -2.64 -3.53
N LYS A 50 3.50 -3.37 -4.54
CA LYS A 50 2.79 -3.59 -5.80
C LYS A 50 1.48 -4.36 -5.61
N GLU A 51 1.49 -5.43 -4.80
CA GLU A 51 0.27 -6.17 -4.41
C GLU A 51 -0.73 -5.26 -3.70
N ALA A 52 -0.26 -4.45 -2.76
CA ALA A 52 -1.10 -3.51 -2.03
C ALA A 52 -1.77 -2.46 -2.95
N GLN A 53 -1.00 -1.92 -3.88
CA GLN A 53 -1.47 -0.94 -4.86
C GLN A 53 -2.47 -1.53 -5.85
N ALA A 54 -2.22 -2.76 -6.34
CA ALA A 54 -3.14 -3.50 -7.19
C ALA A 54 -4.47 -3.79 -6.48
N TRP A 55 -4.39 -4.27 -5.23
CA TRP A 55 -5.55 -4.53 -4.39
C TRP A 55 -6.39 -3.27 -4.15
N ARG A 56 -5.75 -2.14 -3.83
CA ARG A 56 -6.44 -0.87 -3.57
C ARG A 56 -7.33 -0.43 -4.75
N VAL A 57 -6.90 -0.71 -5.98
CA VAL A 57 -7.66 -0.35 -7.19
C VAL A 57 -8.49 -1.51 -7.75
N GLY A 58 -8.50 -2.67 -7.07
CA GLY A 58 -9.34 -3.82 -7.41
C GLY A 58 -8.91 -4.58 -8.65
N ILE A 59 -7.61 -4.61 -8.99
CA ILE A 59 -7.10 -5.34 -10.15
C ILE A 59 -6.04 -6.38 -9.78
N PRO A 60 -5.83 -7.41 -10.61
CA PRO A 60 -4.71 -8.34 -10.46
C PRO A 60 -3.33 -7.66 -10.51
N VAL A 61 -2.35 -8.22 -9.80
CA VAL A 61 -0.97 -7.69 -9.71
C VAL A 61 -0.22 -7.68 -11.04
N ASP A 62 -0.48 -8.69 -11.86
CA ASP A 62 0.08 -8.84 -13.20
C ASP A 62 -0.51 -7.80 -14.18
N GLU A 63 -1.73 -7.33 -13.92
CA GLU A 63 -2.36 -6.22 -14.66
C GLU A 63 -1.99 -4.83 -14.09
N PHE A 64 -1.48 -4.77 -12.86
CA PHE A 64 -1.15 -3.51 -12.21
C PHE A 64 0.12 -2.87 -12.77
N VAL A 65 -0.04 -1.62 -13.20
CA VAL A 65 1.03 -0.71 -13.61
C VAL A 65 0.89 0.57 -12.79
N TYR A 66 2.01 1.06 -12.27
CA TYR A 66 2.02 2.34 -11.57
C TYR A 66 1.55 3.46 -12.49
N PRO A 67 0.61 4.32 -12.05
CA PRO A 67 0.09 5.37 -12.89
C PRO A 67 1.19 6.38 -13.24
N GLU A 68 1.30 6.72 -14.53
CA GLU A 68 2.17 7.80 -14.95
C GLU A 68 1.72 9.12 -14.32
N ARG A 69 2.68 9.88 -13.79
CA ARG A 69 2.42 11.16 -13.15
C ARG A 69 1.95 12.16 -14.22
N ARG A 70 0.65 12.44 -14.27
CA ARG A 70 0.10 13.50 -15.12
C ARG A 70 0.24 14.83 -14.39
N THR A 71 1.14 15.68 -14.87
CA THR A 71 1.33 17.08 -14.43
C THR A 71 0.28 17.99 -15.00
#